data_AF-A0A1F3VCE1-F1
#
_entry.id   AF-A0A1F3VCE1-F1
#
_cell.length_a   1.000
_cell.length_b   1.000
_cell.length_c   1.000
_cell.angle_alpha   90.00
_cell.angle_beta   90.00
_cell.angle_gamma   90.00
#
_symmetry.space_group_name_H-M   'P 1'
#
loop_
_entity.id
_entity.type
_entity.pdbx_description
1 polymer ?
#
loop_
_entity_poly.entity_id
_entity_poly.type
_entity_poly.pdbx_seq_one_letter_code
_entity_poly.pdbx_strand_id
1 'polypeptide(L)'
;MLWIISLLTVVAILVWRYLWQQEKEVQNVITQKKQIEILLTASEQLIRLWKDGDITGRWGRGLVDCQKELGDFKSSDESFLKCNPNFLQCYFSHYEYFYPASQAPISVFYKKGHSPHLVFAKRNKKSGLFYSIITRDLANDVDTPHYAVGVTLFLKETKNKMTLLLEDNCHEILLPERKYTMGPVDFENSKSAQLLWDNVGRKIFVDKNLVSNRDISEWITIGPSSFVEETTILRSKLTDWGDNLAAPASGLTRKQMAAYCQFRGKQLLEAHIFDAATFLPGEVATAKTVFRSPSPWDKRWSDSLFAQADENYTENNCPKAYTRECLTIAPYKNFATTSTSWSGIYFPVGGVLESLRNPKSSTQNLKASSFYFDVKAIWHQLGYRAYWDGEGFDDRNFTWEFLPEEFLPPESRVETQRNEDFQVGFRCMRMGINEK
;
A
#
# COMPACT_ATOMS: atom_id res chain seq x y z
N MET A 1 35.19 -41.27 64.59
CA MET A 1 35.08 -41.85 63.22
C MET A 1 33.68 -41.64 62.61
N LEU A 2 32.59 -42.03 63.30
CA LEU A 2 31.20 -41.84 62.82
C LEU A 2 30.84 -40.39 62.44
N TRP A 3 31.27 -39.39 63.22
CA TRP A 3 30.95 -37.97 62.94
C TRP A 3 31.62 -37.43 61.67
N ILE A 4 32.83 -37.92 61.35
CA ILE A 4 33.54 -37.56 60.10
C ILE A 4 32.80 -38.15 58.89
N ILE A 5 32.34 -39.40 58.99
CA ILE A 5 31.53 -40.04 57.93
C ILE A 5 30.23 -39.26 57.74
N SER A 6 29.55 -38.88 58.83
CA SER A 6 28.32 -38.07 58.76
C SER A 6 28.55 -36.68 58.16
N LEU A 7 29.69 -36.03 58.43
CA LEU A 7 30.01 -34.74 57.85
C LEU A 7 30.28 -34.86 56.34
N LEU A 8 31.04 -35.88 55.94
CA LEU A 8 31.35 -36.14 54.53
C LEU A 8 30.10 -36.46 53.71
N THR A 9 29.14 -37.23 54.26
CA THR A 9 27.88 -37.50 53.57
C THR A 9 27.03 -36.24 53.40
N VAL A 10 26.95 -35.38 54.43
CA VAL A 10 26.23 -34.09 54.32
C VAL A 10 26.88 -33.20 53.27
N VAL A 11 28.21 -33.07 53.26
CA VAL A 11 28.93 -32.28 52.25
C VAL A 11 28.70 -32.85 50.84
N ALA A 12 28.78 -34.17 50.65
CA ALA A 12 28.52 -34.80 49.36
C ALA A 12 27.08 -34.54 48.85
N ILE A 13 26.08 -34.60 49.74
CA ILE A 13 24.68 -34.28 49.40
C ILE A 13 24.54 -32.80 49.01
N LEU A 14 25.19 -31.88 49.74
CA LEU A 14 25.15 -30.45 49.41
C LEU A 14 25.81 -30.15 48.07
N VAL A 15 26.98 -30.73 47.80
CA VAL A 15 27.68 -30.60 46.51
C VAL A 15 26.83 -31.20 45.38
N TRP A 16 26.25 -32.39 45.56
CA TRP A 16 25.36 -33.00 44.57
C TRP A 16 24.15 -32.11 44.28
N ARG A 17 23.49 -31.57 45.33
CA ARG A 17 22.35 -30.65 45.17
C ARG A 17 22.77 -29.37 44.43
N TYR A 18 23.94 -28.81 44.75
CA TYR A 18 24.48 -27.64 44.08
C TYR A 18 24.74 -27.92 42.59
N LEU A 19 25.42 -29.01 42.26
CA LEU A 19 25.69 -29.40 40.88
C LEU A 19 24.40 -29.68 40.10
N TRP A 20 23.42 -30.35 40.70
CA TRP A 20 22.12 -30.60 40.06
C TRP A 20 21.34 -29.30 39.83
N GLN A 21 21.42 -28.34 40.75
CA GLN A 21 20.82 -27.02 40.56
C GLN A 21 21.51 -26.26 39.42
N GLN A 22 22.84 -26.27 39.37
CA GLN A 22 23.61 -25.66 38.27
C GLN A 22 23.28 -26.30 36.92
N GLU A 23 23.16 -27.63 36.86
CA GLU A 23 22.75 -28.33 35.64
C GLU A 23 21.35 -27.90 35.17
N LYS A 24 20.38 -27.80 36.10
CA LYS A 24 19.03 -27.27 35.78
C LYS A 24 19.07 -25.84 35.27
N GLU A 25 19.87 -24.96 35.89
CA GLU A 25 20.03 -23.57 35.45
C GLU A 25 20.64 -23.49 34.04
N VAL A 26 21.69 -24.27 33.76
CA VAL A 26 22.32 -24.36 32.43
C VAL A 26 21.33 -24.88 31.39
N GLN A 27 20.60 -25.95 31.68
CA GLN A 27 19.58 -26.50 30.77
C GLN A 27 18.45 -25.49 30.51
N ASN A 28 18.04 -24.71 31.52
CA ASN A 28 17.06 -23.64 31.35
C ASN A 28 17.59 -22.54 30.41
N VAL A 29 18.85 -22.11 30.58
CA VAL A 29 19.47 -21.10 29.70
C VAL A 29 19.60 -21.61 28.26
N ILE A 30 20.04 -22.86 28.07
CA ILE A 30 20.10 -23.49 26.73
C ILE A 30 18.70 -23.55 26.10
N THR A 31 17.69 -23.91 26.88
CA THR A 31 16.30 -24.00 26.42
C THR A 31 15.74 -22.63 26.06
N GLN A 32 16.01 -21.58 26.85
CA GLN A 32 15.65 -20.20 26.55
C GLN A 32 16.34 -19.69 25.28
N LYS A 33 17.66 -19.93 25.15
CA LYS A 33 18.43 -19.57 23.96
C LYS A 33 17.81 -20.19 22.71
N LYS A 34 17.55 -21.50 22.72
CA LYS A 34 16.91 -22.22 21.60
C LYS A 34 15.55 -21.63 21.24
N GLN A 35 14.76 -21.23 22.22
CA GLN A 35 13.46 -20.60 21.98
C GLN A 35 13.57 -19.21 21.33
N ILE A 36 14.54 -18.41 21.79
CA ILE A 36 14.82 -17.10 21.19
C ILE A 36 15.28 -17.28 19.74
N GLU A 37 16.19 -18.22 19.48
CA GLU A 37 16.64 -18.55 18.11
C GLU A 37 15.48 -18.94 17.19
N ILE A 38 14.52 -19.71 17.71
CA ILE A 38 13.32 -20.10 16.97
C ILE A 38 12.42 -18.90 16.67
N LEU A 39 12.21 -18.02 17.65
CA LEU A 39 11.43 -16.79 17.46
C LEU A 39 12.10 -15.83 16.47
N LEU A 40 13.43 -15.69 16.54
CA LEU A 40 14.22 -14.87 15.62
C LEU A 40 14.17 -15.42 14.19
N THR A 41 14.36 -16.73 14.02
CA THR A 41 14.27 -17.35 12.69
C THR A 41 12.88 -17.15 12.07
N ALA A 42 11.82 -17.33 12.88
CA ALA A 42 10.45 -17.12 12.43
C ALA A 42 10.15 -15.64 12.13
N SER A 43 10.71 -14.70 12.89
CA SER A 43 10.52 -13.27 12.64
C SER A 43 11.18 -12.83 11.34
N GLU A 44 12.40 -13.28 11.06
CA GLU A 44 13.10 -13.00 9.81
C GLU A 44 12.30 -13.50 8.59
N GLN A 45 11.75 -14.70 8.68
CA GLN A 45 10.93 -15.27 7.61
C GLN A 45 9.62 -14.51 7.42
N LEU A 46 8.95 -14.14 8.52
CA LEU A 46 7.75 -13.31 8.46
C LEU A 46 8.05 -11.93 7.84
N ILE A 47 9.19 -11.32 8.17
CA ILE A 47 9.61 -10.03 7.58
C ILE A 47 9.86 -10.17 6.07
N ARG A 48 10.49 -11.28 5.63
CA ARG A 48 10.68 -11.55 4.20
C ARG A 48 9.34 -11.74 3.49
N LEU A 49 8.46 -12.58 4.03
CA LEU A 49 7.11 -12.80 3.50
C LEU A 49 6.31 -11.49 3.40
N TRP A 50 6.42 -10.64 4.43
CA TRP A 50 5.78 -9.33 4.47
C TRP A 50 6.29 -8.41 3.35
N LYS A 51 7.60 -8.34 3.13
CA LYS A 51 8.20 -7.44 2.12
C LYS A 51 8.03 -7.95 0.69
N ASP A 52 8.19 -9.25 0.50
CA ASP A 52 8.33 -9.85 -0.82
C ASP A 52 6.98 -10.38 -1.36
N GLY A 53 6.00 -10.62 -0.50
CA GLY A 53 4.71 -11.21 -0.87
C GLY A 53 4.83 -12.71 -1.17
N ASP A 54 4.06 -13.21 -2.14
CA ASP A 54 4.15 -14.62 -2.57
C ASP A 54 5.30 -14.84 -3.55
N ILE A 55 6.51 -15.03 -3.00
CA ILE A 55 7.72 -15.34 -3.77
C ILE A 55 7.56 -16.58 -4.67
N THR A 56 6.65 -17.49 -4.31
CA THR A 56 6.44 -18.74 -5.05
C THR A 56 5.47 -18.60 -6.22
N GLY A 57 4.73 -17.50 -6.31
CA GLY A 57 3.70 -17.25 -7.32
C GLY A 57 2.56 -18.26 -7.28
N ARG A 58 2.25 -18.84 -6.12
CA ARG A 58 1.15 -19.81 -5.96
C ARG A 58 -0.21 -19.13 -6.08
N TRP A 59 -0.39 -17.96 -5.49
CA TRP A 59 -1.64 -17.19 -5.58
C TRP A 59 -1.92 -16.74 -7.01
N GLY A 60 -0.92 -16.16 -7.70
CA GLY A 60 -1.06 -15.76 -9.11
C GLY A 60 -1.33 -16.92 -10.07
N ARG A 61 -1.03 -18.16 -9.67
CA ARG A 61 -1.37 -19.40 -10.39
C ARG A 61 -2.68 -20.07 -9.94
N GLY A 62 -3.41 -19.47 -8.99
CA GLY A 62 -4.64 -20.04 -8.44
C GLY A 62 -4.43 -21.35 -7.65
N LEU A 63 -3.21 -21.60 -7.15
CA LEU A 63 -2.89 -22.82 -6.39
C LEU A 63 -3.31 -22.74 -4.91
N VAL A 64 -3.70 -21.55 -4.45
CA VAL A 64 -4.23 -21.31 -3.11
C VAL A 64 -5.46 -20.42 -3.24
N ASP A 65 -6.56 -20.86 -2.62
CA ASP A 65 -7.78 -20.07 -2.52
C ASP A 65 -7.63 -19.01 -1.42
N CYS A 66 -7.45 -17.77 -1.84
CA CYS A 66 -7.45 -16.58 -0.99
C CYS A 66 -8.53 -15.58 -1.43
N GLN A 67 -9.55 -16.02 -2.18
CA GLN A 67 -10.51 -15.10 -2.80
C GLN A 67 -11.19 -14.20 -1.76
N LYS A 68 -11.49 -14.75 -0.58
CA LYS A 68 -12.09 -14.00 0.52
C LYS A 68 -11.18 -12.91 1.09
N GLU A 69 -9.88 -13.18 1.24
CA GLU A 69 -8.92 -12.26 1.86
C GLU A 69 -8.34 -11.26 0.85
N LEU A 70 -8.14 -11.69 -0.39
CA LEU A 70 -7.35 -10.98 -1.42
C LEU A 70 -8.14 -10.64 -2.68
N GLY A 71 -9.33 -11.21 -2.86
CA GLY A 71 -10.12 -11.02 -4.07
C GLY A 71 -9.63 -11.86 -5.25
N ASP A 72 -10.05 -11.46 -6.45
CA ASP A 72 -9.64 -12.11 -7.70
C ASP A 72 -8.17 -11.80 -8.04
N PHE A 73 -7.37 -12.87 -8.18
CA PHE A 73 -5.96 -12.76 -8.55
C PHE A 73 -5.77 -12.31 -10.01
N LYS A 74 -6.76 -12.49 -10.88
CA LYS A 74 -6.65 -12.10 -12.30
C LYS A 74 -6.68 -10.58 -12.49
N SER A 75 -7.37 -9.87 -11.61
CA SER A 75 -7.51 -8.41 -11.66
C SER A 75 -6.39 -7.68 -10.92
N SER A 76 -5.40 -8.39 -10.39
CA SER A 76 -4.46 -7.87 -9.40
C SER A 76 -3.03 -8.32 -9.70
N ASP A 77 -2.08 -7.42 -9.57
CA ASP A 77 -0.66 -7.75 -9.68
C ASP A 77 -0.11 -8.36 -8.37
N GLU A 78 0.94 -9.18 -8.47
CA GLU A 78 1.60 -9.78 -7.30
C GLU A 78 2.15 -8.72 -6.33
N SER A 79 2.41 -7.51 -6.81
CA SER A 79 2.82 -6.41 -5.94
C SER A 79 1.74 -6.04 -4.89
N PHE A 80 0.46 -6.39 -5.10
CA PHE A 80 -0.62 -6.25 -4.12
C PHE A 80 -0.40 -7.09 -2.85
N LEU A 81 0.41 -8.15 -2.92
CA LEU A 81 0.68 -9.03 -1.79
C LEU A 81 1.73 -8.46 -0.82
N LYS A 82 2.52 -7.49 -1.28
CA LYS A 82 3.60 -6.89 -0.49
C LYS A 82 3.00 -5.97 0.57
N CYS A 83 3.50 -6.06 1.80
CA CYS A 83 2.98 -5.34 2.95
C CYS A 83 1.45 -5.47 3.11
N ASN A 84 0.88 -6.64 2.80
CA ASN A 84 -0.55 -6.88 2.83
C ASN A 84 -0.93 -7.82 3.99
N PRO A 85 -1.63 -7.35 5.04
CA PRO A 85 -1.98 -8.18 6.19
C PRO A 85 -3.00 -9.27 5.84
N ASN A 86 -3.85 -9.05 4.84
CA ASN A 86 -4.78 -10.07 4.36
C ASN A 86 -4.04 -11.20 3.65
N PHE A 87 -2.91 -10.91 2.99
CA PHE A 87 -2.06 -11.95 2.43
C PHE A 87 -1.45 -12.81 3.54
N LEU A 88 -0.93 -12.20 4.61
CA LEU A 88 -0.47 -12.95 5.78
C LEU A 88 -1.59 -13.80 6.39
N GLN A 89 -2.79 -13.23 6.53
CA GLN A 89 -3.97 -13.93 7.02
C GLN A 89 -4.31 -15.17 6.17
N CYS A 90 -4.35 -15.04 4.85
CA CYS A 90 -4.56 -16.18 3.95
C CYS A 90 -3.41 -17.19 4.04
N TYR A 91 -2.16 -16.70 3.97
CA TYR A 91 -0.96 -17.54 4.00
C TYR A 91 -0.93 -18.44 5.24
N PHE A 92 -1.22 -17.89 6.42
CA PHE A 92 -1.25 -18.69 7.65
C PHE A 92 -2.48 -19.57 7.80
N SER A 93 -3.59 -19.21 7.14
CA SER A 93 -4.79 -20.05 7.12
C SER A 93 -4.64 -21.26 6.18
N HIS A 94 -3.77 -21.15 5.17
CA HIS A 94 -3.51 -22.18 4.15
C HIS A 94 -2.05 -22.65 4.13
N TYR A 95 -1.34 -22.56 5.26
CA TYR A 95 0.10 -22.80 5.33
C TYR A 95 0.54 -24.15 4.73
N GLU A 96 -0.26 -25.21 4.94
CA GLU A 96 -0.03 -26.56 4.40
C GLU A 96 -0.05 -26.61 2.87
N TYR A 97 -0.75 -25.69 2.21
CA TYR A 97 -0.81 -25.58 0.75
C TYR A 97 0.34 -24.77 0.17
N PHE A 98 0.96 -23.87 0.93
CA PHE A 98 2.14 -23.14 0.47
C PHE A 98 3.40 -23.99 0.50
N TYR A 99 3.49 -24.97 1.41
CA TYR A 99 4.65 -25.84 1.52
C TYR A 99 4.28 -27.30 1.80
N PRO A 100 4.76 -28.25 0.97
CA PRO A 100 4.77 -29.65 1.36
C PRO A 100 5.55 -29.81 2.67
N ALA A 101 5.13 -30.73 3.56
CA ALA A 101 5.73 -30.93 4.88
C ALA A 101 7.26 -31.15 4.90
N SER A 102 7.86 -31.49 3.75
CA SER A 102 9.30 -31.67 3.56
C SER A 102 10.08 -30.38 3.21
N GLN A 103 9.41 -29.29 2.87
CA GLN A 103 10.02 -28.05 2.35
C GLN A 103 9.54 -26.78 3.06
N ALA A 104 8.77 -26.91 4.14
CA ALA A 104 8.28 -25.80 4.93
C ALA A 104 9.47 -24.96 5.45
N PRO A 105 9.72 -23.74 4.92
CA PRO A 105 10.85 -22.91 5.33
C PRO A 105 10.69 -22.52 6.79
N ILE A 106 9.44 -22.46 7.26
CA ILE A 106 9.11 -22.37 8.67
C ILE A 106 8.87 -23.80 9.21
N SER A 107 9.96 -24.56 9.38
CA SER A 107 9.96 -25.90 9.99
C SER A 107 9.53 -25.92 11.47
N VAL A 108 9.04 -24.79 11.98
CA VAL A 108 8.60 -24.57 13.37
C VAL A 108 7.08 -24.80 13.52
N PHE A 109 6.32 -24.77 12.42
CA PHE A 109 4.88 -25.02 12.45
C PHE A 109 4.63 -26.48 12.12
N TYR A 110 4.35 -27.28 13.15
CA TYR A 110 3.87 -28.66 13.07
C TYR A 110 4.87 -29.72 12.61
N LYS A 111 5.53 -30.34 13.59
CA LYS A 111 5.78 -31.78 13.54
C LYS A 111 5.29 -32.42 14.83
N LYS A 112 4.42 -33.42 14.70
CA LYS A 112 3.90 -34.22 15.81
C LYS A 112 5.10 -34.93 16.46
N GLY A 113 5.54 -34.41 17.61
CA GLY A 113 6.57 -35.02 18.47
C GLY A 113 7.99 -34.49 18.29
N HIS A 114 8.30 -33.27 18.80
CA HIS A 114 9.62 -32.80 19.32
C HIS A 114 10.08 -31.39 18.86
N SER A 115 9.27 -30.62 18.11
CA SER A 115 9.58 -29.20 17.82
C SER A 115 8.60 -28.29 18.56
N PRO A 116 9.06 -27.15 19.12
CA PRO A 116 8.17 -26.25 19.83
C PRO A 116 7.14 -25.67 18.87
N HIS A 117 5.87 -25.77 19.25
CA HIS A 117 4.74 -25.34 18.46
C HIS A 117 4.64 -23.81 18.54
N LEU A 118 5.29 -23.14 17.58
CA LEU A 118 5.02 -21.74 17.32
C LEU A 118 3.57 -21.60 16.84
N VAL A 119 2.85 -20.62 17.37
CA VAL A 119 1.46 -20.32 17.00
C VAL A 119 1.29 -18.80 16.93
N PHE A 120 0.48 -18.35 15.99
CA PHE A 120 0.04 -16.96 15.95
C PHE A 120 -1.04 -16.74 17.00
N ALA A 121 -0.81 -15.79 17.91
CA ALA A 121 -1.82 -15.44 18.89
C ALA A 121 -3.00 -14.75 18.17
N LYS A 122 -4.14 -15.44 18.07
CA LYS A 122 -5.40 -14.80 17.64
C LYS A 122 -5.74 -13.71 18.64
N ARG A 123 -5.61 -12.45 18.22
CA ARG A 123 -5.85 -11.31 19.13
C ARG A 123 -7.35 -11.15 19.42
N ASN A 124 -8.19 -11.39 18.43
CA ASN A 124 -9.63 -11.30 18.57
C ASN A 124 -10.29 -12.62 18.16
N LYS A 125 -10.77 -13.37 19.17
CA LYS A 125 -11.49 -14.63 18.95
C LYS A 125 -12.73 -14.47 18.06
N LYS A 126 -13.33 -13.27 18.03
CA LYS A 126 -14.54 -12.96 17.24
C LYS A 126 -14.21 -12.66 15.77
N SER A 127 -13.15 -11.90 15.48
CA SER A 127 -12.79 -11.56 14.09
C SER A 127 -11.90 -12.62 13.42
N GLY A 128 -11.24 -13.48 14.19
CA GLY A 128 -10.35 -14.51 13.64
C GLY A 128 -9.03 -13.99 13.06
N LEU A 129 -8.76 -12.68 13.14
CA LEU A 129 -7.54 -12.06 12.63
C LEU A 129 -6.31 -12.44 13.48
N PHE A 130 -5.21 -12.77 12.79
CA PHE A 130 -3.90 -13.06 13.42
C PHE A 130 -3.02 -11.82 13.61
N TYR A 131 -3.47 -10.68 13.12
CA TYR A 131 -2.75 -9.42 13.19
C TYR A 131 -3.57 -8.35 13.92
N SER A 132 -2.92 -7.22 14.15
CA SER A 132 -3.54 -6.01 14.65
C SER A 132 -2.95 -4.81 13.97
N ILE A 133 -3.73 -3.77 13.82
CA ILE A 133 -3.23 -2.51 13.30
C ILE A 133 -2.84 -1.61 14.45
N ILE A 134 -1.68 -1.00 14.28
CA ILE A 134 -1.09 -0.04 15.19
C ILE A 134 -0.88 1.21 14.37
N THR A 135 -1.58 2.27 14.73
CA THR A 135 -1.36 3.59 14.14
C THR A 135 -0.99 4.55 15.25
N ARG A 136 -0.28 5.62 14.89
CA ARG A 136 0.09 6.67 15.85
C ARG A 136 -1.16 7.26 16.52
N ASP A 137 -2.23 7.44 15.75
CA ASP A 137 -3.53 7.94 16.25
C ASP A 137 -4.17 7.02 17.29
N LEU A 138 -3.95 5.70 17.18
CA LEU A 138 -4.46 4.73 18.15
C LEU A 138 -3.56 4.60 19.39
N ALA A 139 -2.25 4.79 19.23
CA ALA A 139 -1.27 4.57 20.29
C ALA A 139 -1.00 5.80 21.16
N ASN A 140 -1.26 7.02 20.66
CA ASN A 140 -0.91 8.29 21.32
C ASN A 140 0.59 8.37 21.72
N ASP A 141 1.47 7.74 20.95
CA ASP A 141 2.91 7.65 21.22
C ASP A 141 3.72 8.07 19.98
N VAL A 142 4.70 8.95 20.19
CA VAL A 142 5.55 9.53 19.13
C VAL A 142 6.48 8.47 18.54
N ASP A 143 6.89 7.49 19.34
CA ASP A 143 7.77 6.40 18.92
C ASP A 143 7.00 5.30 18.16
N THR A 144 5.67 5.38 18.14
CA THR A 144 4.85 4.47 17.33
C THR A 144 4.96 4.86 15.85
N PRO A 145 5.18 3.87 14.96
CA PRO A 145 5.15 4.11 13.51
C PRO A 145 3.80 4.69 13.08
N HIS A 146 3.78 5.47 12.00
CA HIS A 146 2.53 6.06 11.49
C HIS A 146 1.46 5.00 11.26
N TYR A 147 1.86 3.86 10.69
CA TYR A 147 1.04 2.67 10.54
C TYR A 147 1.93 1.43 10.54
N ALA A 148 1.56 0.41 11.30
CA ALA A 148 2.20 -0.91 11.31
C ALA A 148 1.19 -2.02 11.58
N VAL A 149 1.52 -3.21 11.09
CA VAL A 149 0.81 -4.45 11.36
C VAL A 149 1.54 -5.19 12.49
N GLY A 150 0.92 -5.24 13.66
CA GLY A 150 1.38 -5.99 14.82
C GLY A 150 1.02 -7.47 14.72
N VAL A 151 2.01 -8.35 14.64
CA VAL A 151 1.85 -9.82 14.63
C VAL A 151 2.52 -10.41 15.87
N THR A 152 1.81 -11.25 16.63
CA THR A 152 2.37 -11.88 17.84
C THR A 152 2.61 -13.37 17.63
N LEU A 153 3.89 -13.73 17.69
CA LEU A 153 4.40 -15.09 17.72
C LEU A 153 4.37 -15.63 19.15
N PHE A 154 3.90 -16.86 19.33
CA PHE A 154 3.75 -17.50 20.65
C PHE A 154 4.29 -18.94 20.62
N LEU A 155 5.20 -19.27 21.54
CA LEU A 155 5.67 -20.64 21.74
C LEU A 155 4.79 -21.34 22.78
N LYS A 156 4.05 -22.37 22.36
CA LYS A 156 3.07 -23.06 23.24
C LYS A 156 3.70 -23.65 24.49
N GLU A 157 4.90 -24.22 24.38
CA GLU A 157 5.56 -24.96 25.45
C GLU A 157 5.96 -24.05 26.60
N THR A 158 6.39 -22.83 26.29
CA THR A 158 6.98 -21.92 27.29
C THR A 158 6.17 -20.67 27.54
N LYS A 159 5.13 -20.45 26.74
CA LYS A 159 4.32 -19.24 26.73
C LYS A 159 5.11 -17.98 26.39
N ASN A 160 6.35 -18.13 25.92
CA ASN A 160 7.15 -17.01 25.43
C ASN A 160 6.50 -16.45 24.17
N LYS A 161 6.46 -15.12 24.09
CA LYS A 161 5.87 -14.40 22.97
C LYS A 161 6.80 -13.32 22.46
N MET A 162 6.73 -13.08 21.15
CA MET A 162 7.40 -11.99 20.48
C MET A 162 6.36 -11.27 19.63
N THR A 163 6.24 -9.96 19.80
CA THR A 163 5.39 -9.13 18.95
C THR A 163 6.27 -8.39 17.97
N LEU A 164 5.93 -8.52 16.69
CA LEU A 164 6.62 -7.89 15.58
C LEU A 164 5.75 -6.75 15.06
N LEU A 165 6.36 -5.60 14.83
CA LEU A 165 5.73 -4.45 14.17
C LEU A 165 6.20 -4.44 12.73
N LEU A 166 5.30 -4.81 11.82
CA LEU A 166 5.58 -4.84 10.39
C LEU A 166 5.14 -3.50 9.79
N GLU A 167 6.10 -2.60 9.57
CA GLU A 167 5.83 -1.30 8.94
C GLU A 167 5.40 -1.45 7.48
N ASP A 168 4.44 -0.61 7.07
CA ASP A 168 3.97 -0.57 5.69
C ASP A 168 4.84 0.35 4.83
N ASN A 169 6.03 -0.12 4.49
CA ASN A 169 7.01 0.60 3.68
C ASN A 169 6.95 0.22 2.18
N CYS A 170 6.15 -0.79 1.80
CA CYS A 170 6.07 -1.26 0.43
C CYS A 170 5.29 -0.29 -0.47
N HIS A 171 4.29 0.39 0.11
CA HIS A 171 3.32 1.20 -0.62
C HIS A 171 3.71 2.67 -0.76
N GLU A 172 4.86 3.11 -0.24
CA GLU A 172 5.28 4.51 -0.32
C GLU A 172 6.55 4.70 -1.17
N ILE A 173 6.64 5.85 -1.83
CA ILE A 173 7.88 6.40 -2.38
C ILE A 173 8.33 7.59 -1.55
N LEU A 174 9.65 7.81 -1.49
CA LEU A 174 10.22 9.07 -1.02
C LEU A 174 10.37 10.00 -2.22
N LEU A 175 9.71 11.15 -2.21
CA LEU A 175 9.94 12.20 -3.21
C LEU A 175 11.32 12.83 -2.97
N PRO A 176 12.26 12.74 -3.94
CA PRO A 176 13.61 13.28 -3.78
C PRO A 176 13.62 14.79 -3.49
N GLU A 177 14.66 15.29 -2.82
CA GLU A 177 14.77 16.73 -2.54
C GLU A 177 15.23 17.52 -3.78
N ARG A 178 14.34 18.33 -4.37
CA ARG A 178 14.58 19.13 -5.58
C ARG A 178 13.70 20.39 -5.62
N LYS A 179 13.93 21.21 -6.65
CA LYS A 179 12.98 22.22 -7.11
C LYS A 179 12.02 21.60 -8.13
N TYR A 180 10.76 21.97 -8.09
CA TYR A 180 9.68 21.43 -8.89
C TYR A 180 8.82 22.53 -9.46
N THR A 181 8.32 22.33 -10.67
CA THR A 181 7.22 23.11 -11.24
C THR A 181 5.87 22.45 -10.96
N MET A 182 4.80 23.22 -10.88
CA MET A 182 3.42 22.72 -10.83
C MET A 182 2.56 23.24 -11.98
N GLY A 183 1.46 22.54 -12.27
CA GLY A 183 0.46 22.91 -13.29
C GLY A 183 0.81 22.43 -14.71
N PRO A 184 -0.10 22.64 -15.68
CA PRO A 184 0.06 22.16 -17.05
C PRO A 184 1.20 22.83 -17.80
N VAL A 185 1.70 22.17 -18.84
CA VAL A 185 2.65 22.77 -19.79
C VAL A 185 1.90 23.80 -20.63
N ASP A 186 2.33 25.05 -20.55
CA ASP A 186 1.83 26.13 -21.40
C ASP A 186 2.80 26.29 -22.58
N PHE A 187 2.43 25.71 -23.72
CA PHE A 187 3.29 25.70 -24.91
C PHE A 187 3.35 27.07 -25.60
N GLU A 188 2.33 27.91 -25.43
CA GLU A 188 2.22 29.20 -26.11
C GLU A 188 2.88 30.32 -25.30
N ASN A 189 2.72 30.31 -23.98
CA ASN A 189 3.33 31.26 -23.08
C ASN A 189 4.41 30.58 -22.23
N SER A 190 5.54 30.24 -22.84
CA SER A 190 6.77 29.81 -22.12
C SER A 190 7.26 30.82 -21.06
N LYS A 191 6.74 32.06 -21.09
CA LYS A 191 6.97 33.13 -20.12
C LYS A 191 5.94 33.21 -18.99
N SER A 192 4.84 32.43 -19.01
CA SER A 192 3.92 32.37 -17.89
C SER A 192 4.70 31.88 -16.66
N ALA A 193 4.59 32.62 -15.55
CA ALA A 193 5.44 32.44 -14.39
C ALA A 193 5.36 30.98 -13.93
N GLN A 194 6.46 30.23 -14.12
CA GLN A 194 6.54 28.87 -13.64
C GLN A 194 6.36 28.91 -12.13
N LEU A 195 5.27 28.31 -11.66
CA LEU A 195 5.04 28.15 -10.23
C LEU A 195 6.06 27.13 -9.72
N LEU A 196 7.16 27.66 -9.19
CA LEU A 196 8.26 26.91 -8.63
C LEU A 196 8.08 26.74 -7.12
N TRP A 197 8.43 25.56 -6.64
CA TRP A 197 8.53 25.24 -5.22
C TRP A 197 9.65 24.22 -5.03
N ASP A 198 10.07 23.95 -3.81
CA ASP A 198 11.10 22.94 -3.51
C ASP A 198 10.74 22.16 -2.26
N ASN A 199 11.25 20.95 -2.07
CA ASN A 199 11.13 20.19 -0.83
C ASN A 199 12.48 20.04 -0.10
N VAL A 200 13.38 21.02 -0.21
CA VAL A 200 14.69 20.94 0.44
C VAL A 200 14.51 20.84 1.96
N GLY A 201 15.19 19.88 2.58
CA GLY A 201 15.07 19.59 4.00
C GLY A 201 13.70 19.04 4.40
N ARG A 202 12.93 18.48 3.47
CA ARG A 202 11.61 17.88 3.72
C ARG A 202 11.53 16.49 3.10
N LYS A 203 11.44 15.48 3.97
CA LYS A 203 11.11 14.11 3.54
C LYS A 203 9.61 14.03 3.23
N ILE A 204 9.24 13.76 1.99
CA ILE A 204 7.82 13.63 1.59
C ILE A 204 7.60 12.21 1.09
N PHE A 205 6.66 11.50 1.71
CA PHE A 205 6.28 10.14 1.32
C PHE A 205 4.92 10.16 0.63
N VAL A 206 4.80 9.47 -0.50
CA VAL A 206 3.57 9.40 -1.31
C VAL A 206 3.22 7.96 -1.61
N ASP A 207 1.93 7.62 -1.57
CA ASP A 207 1.48 6.28 -1.91
C ASP A 207 1.71 5.95 -3.40
N LYS A 208 2.34 4.80 -3.65
CA LYS A 208 2.60 4.22 -4.99
C LYS A 208 1.34 3.82 -5.72
N ASN A 209 0.31 3.38 -4.98
CA ASN A 209 -0.98 2.95 -5.50
C ASN A 209 -2.10 3.84 -4.98
N LEU A 210 -3.23 3.84 -5.69
CA LEU A 210 -4.47 4.33 -5.11
C LEU A 210 -4.84 3.45 -3.92
N VAL A 211 -5.48 4.04 -2.91
CA VAL A 211 -6.06 3.30 -1.78
C VAL A 211 -7.05 2.27 -2.32
N SER A 212 -6.97 1.02 -1.86
CA SER A 212 -7.80 -0.06 -2.39
C SER A 212 -9.07 -0.33 -1.56
N ASN A 213 -10.01 -1.08 -2.14
CA ASN A 213 -11.18 -1.56 -1.40
C ASN A 213 -10.79 -2.33 -0.12
N ARG A 214 -9.75 -3.17 -0.18
CA ARG A 214 -9.19 -3.88 0.99
C ARG A 214 -8.79 -2.92 2.11
N ASP A 215 -8.12 -1.84 1.76
CA ASP A 215 -7.65 -0.86 2.73
C ASP A 215 -8.81 -0.19 3.47
N ILE A 216 -9.89 0.13 2.76
CA ILE A 216 -11.10 0.70 3.36
C ILE A 216 -11.89 -0.36 4.14
N SER A 217 -11.96 -1.59 3.65
CA SER A 217 -12.56 -2.70 4.40
C SER A 217 -11.87 -2.94 5.74
N GLU A 218 -10.54 -2.86 5.76
CA GLU A 218 -9.77 -2.91 7.00
C GLU A 218 -10.15 -1.74 7.90
N TRP A 219 -10.07 -0.50 7.40
CA TRP A 219 -10.40 0.69 8.18
C TRP A 219 -11.80 0.64 8.81
N ILE A 220 -12.82 0.18 8.08
CA ILE A 220 -14.19 0.02 8.61
C ILE A 220 -14.26 -1.05 9.70
N THR A 221 -13.48 -2.13 9.58
CA THR A 221 -13.52 -3.28 10.49
C THR A 221 -12.82 -3.00 11.81
N ILE A 222 -11.71 -2.26 11.77
CA ILE A 222 -10.80 -2.08 12.92
C ILE A 222 -10.63 -0.63 13.37
N GLY A 223 -11.05 0.34 12.57
CA GLY A 223 -10.93 1.76 12.89
C GLY A 223 -11.81 2.15 14.07
N PRO A 224 -11.51 3.28 14.74
CA PRO A 224 -12.33 3.77 15.85
C PRO A 224 -13.76 4.04 15.38
N SER A 225 -14.74 3.66 16.21
CA SER A 225 -16.16 3.88 15.92
C SER A 225 -16.54 5.35 15.75
N SER A 226 -15.72 6.28 16.26
CA SER A 226 -15.91 7.73 16.12
C SER A 226 -15.63 8.25 14.71
N PHE A 227 -14.73 7.62 13.95
CA PHE A 227 -14.56 7.93 12.52
C PHE A 227 -15.71 7.37 11.66
N VAL A 228 -16.58 6.59 12.30
CA VAL A 228 -17.46 5.61 11.70
C VAL A 228 -18.94 6.00 11.83
N GLU A 229 -19.28 7.20 12.30
CA GLU A 229 -20.68 7.67 12.35
C GLU A 229 -21.35 7.72 10.95
N GLU A 230 -20.59 7.80 9.86
CA GLU A 230 -21.08 7.66 8.48
C GLU A 230 -21.14 6.19 7.97
N THR A 231 -20.88 5.19 8.82
CA THR A 231 -20.63 3.81 8.34
C THR A 231 -21.80 2.99 7.90
N THR A 232 -23.04 3.38 8.14
CA THR A 232 -24.15 2.57 7.60
C THR A 232 -24.06 2.49 6.07
N ILE A 233 -23.70 3.59 5.41
CA ILE A 233 -23.48 3.65 3.96
C ILE A 233 -22.16 2.98 3.57
N LEU A 234 -21.08 3.20 4.32
CA LEU A 234 -19.80 2.56 4.00
C LEU A 234 -19.82 1.03 4.19
N ARG A 235 -20.60 0.52 5.14
CA ARG A 235 -20.75 -0.92 5.39
C ARG A 235 -21.57 -1.61 4.31
N SER A 236 -22.56 -0.95 3.71
CA SER A 236 -23.26 -1.55 2.57
C SER A 236 -22.28 -1.77 1.41
N LYS A 237 -21.37 -0.82 1.16
CA LYS A 237 -20.33 -0.91 0.13
C LYS A 237 -19.36 -2.08 0.31
N LEU A 238 -19.12 -2.54 1.54
CA LEU A 238 -18.30 -3.74 1.78
C LEU A 238 -18.86 -4.98 1.07
N THR A 239 -20.19 -5.07 0.97
CA THR A 239 -20.85 -6.18 0.29
C THR A 239 -20.74 -6.01 -1.22
N ASP A 240 -20.84 -4.78 -1.71
CA ASP A 240 -20.79 -4.45 -3.14
C ASP A 240 -19.39 -4.68 -3.75
N TRP A 241 -18.31 -4.49 -2.97
CA TRP A 241 -16.95 -4.73 -3.46
C TRP A 241 -16.67 -6.19 -3.74
N GLY A 242 -17.32 -7.12 -3.02
CA GLY A 242 -17.14 -8.57 -3.19
C GLY A 242 -15.67 -8.96 -3.29
N ASP A 243 -15.30 -9.55 -4.43
CA ASP A 243 -13.95 -10.04 -4.71
C ASP A 243 -13.00 -9.00 -5.32
N ASN A 244 -13.42 -7.74 -5.45
CA ASN A 244 -12.61 -6.66 -6.04
C ASN A 244 -11.78 -5.90 -4.99
N LEU A 245 -11.13 -6.63 -4.08
CA LEU A 245 -10.41 -6.06 -2.94
C LEU A 245 -9.17 -5.25 -3.33
N ALA A 246 -8.56 -5.54 -4.48
CA ALA A 246 -7.44 -4.78 -5.02
C ALA A 246 -7.86 -3.56 -5.86
N ALA A 247 -9.14 -3.43 -6.23
CA ALA A 247 -9.59 -2.29 -7.02
C ALA A 247 -9.45 -0.99 -6.23
N PRO A 248 -9.24 0.17 -6.90
CA PRO A 248 -9.20 1.46 -6.24
C PRO A 248 -10.51 1.69 -5.48
N ALA A 249 -10.40 2.13 -4.24
CA ALA A 249 -11.54 2.53 -3.44
C ALA A 249 -12.23 3.73 -4.07
N SER A 250 -13.44 3.49 -4.59
CA SER A 250 -14.29 4.50 -5.20
C SER A 250 -15.60 4.68 -4.44
N GLY A 251 -16.34 5.73 -4.78
CA GLY A 251 -17.61 6.03 -4.12
C GLY A 251 -17.46 6.64 -2.72
N LEU A 252 -16.27 7.07 -2.31
CA LEU A 252 -16.05 7.74 -1.02
C LEU A 252 -16.14 9.25 -1.20
N THR A 253 -16.78 9.95 -0.27
CA THR A 253 -16.73 11.42 -0.29
C THR A 253 -15.31 11.89 0.00
N ARG A 254 -14.97 13.12 -0.42
CA ARG A 254 -13.65 13.69 -0.16
C ARG A 254 -13.33 13.78 1.34
N LYS A 255 -14.35 13.99 2.18
CA LYS A 255 -14.23 13.95 3.65
C LYS A 255 -13.85 12.55 4.14
N GLN A 256 -14.47 11.51 3.60
CA GLN A 256 -14.15 10.11 3.94
C GLN A 256 -12.73 9.72 3.49
N MET A 257 -12.33 10.13 2.28
CA MET A 257 -10.96 9.95 1.79
C MET A 257 -9.93 10.60 2.72
N ALA A 258 -10.19 11.84 3.15
CA ALA A 258 -9.32 12.55 4.09
C ALA A 258 -9.28 11.87 5.48
N ALA A 259 -10.42 11.39 5.98
CA ALA A 259 -10.50 10.67 7.25
C ALA A 259 -9.73 9.34 7.21
N TYR A 260 -9.81 8.60 6.10
CA TYR A 260 -8.98 7.41 5.91
C TYR A 260 -7.49 7.75 5.92
N CYS A 261 -7.07 8.77 5.16
CA CYS A 261 -5.66 9.18 5.16
C CYS A 261 -5.20 9.58 6.56
N GLN A 262 -6.04 10.31 7.31
CA GLN A 262 -5.73 10.67 8.69
C GLN A 262 -5.55 9.43 9.58
N PHE A 263 -6.47 8.45 9.48
CA PHE A 263 -6.34 7.17 10.20
C PHE A 263 -5.00 6.46 9.94
N ARG A 264 -4.45 6.59 8.72
CA ARG A 264 -3.13 6.06 8.34
C ARG A 264 -1.95 6.95 8.79
N GLY A 265 -2.21 8.03 9.53
CA GLY A 265 -1.21 9.03 9.91
C GLY A 265 -0.71 9.88 8.73
N LYS A 266 -1.57 10.08 7.72
CA LYS A 266 -1.30 10.74 6.43
C LYS A 266 -2.34 11.85 6.16
N GLN A 267 -2.22 12.49 5.00
CA GLN A 267 -3.22 13.39 4.45
C GLN A 267 -3.50 13.04 2.98
N LEU A 268 -4.59 13.55 2.40
CA LEU A 268 -4.86 13.41 0.97
C LEU A 268 -3.71 14.02 0.14
N LEU A 269 -3.30 13.34 -0.93
CA LEU A 269 -2.21 13.78 -1.79
C LEU A 269 -2.46 15.18 -2.36
N GLU A 270 -1.46 16.05 -2.23
CA GLU A 270 -1.55 17.40 -2.74
C GLU A 270 -1.19 17.49 -4.23
N ALA A 271 -1.91 18.34 -4.97
CA ALA A 271 -1.77 18.49 -6.41
C ALA A 271 -0.32 18.78 -6.86
N HIS A 272 0.35 19.71 -6.20
CA HIS A 272 1.74 20.07 -6.53
C HIS A 272 2.76 18.96 -6.21
N ILE A 273 2.46 18.08 -5.24
CA ILE A 273 3.26 16.90 -4.91
C ILE A 273 3.06 15.81 -5.98
N PHE A 274 1.82 15.60 -6.43
CA PHE A 274 1.53 14.72 -7.55
C PHE A 274 2.29 15.15 -8.81
N ASP A 275 2.26 16.45 -9.15
CA ASP A 275 3.03 17.00 -10.28
C ASP A 275 4.53 16.72 -10.15
N ALA A 276 5.11 17.00 -8.98
CA ALA A 276 6.52 16.72 -8.72
C ALA A 276 6.88 15.24 -8.88
N ALA A 277 6.01 14.34 -8.41
CA ALA A 277 6.22 12.91 -8.48
C ALA A 277 5.96 12.31 -9.88
N THR A 278 5.35 13.06 -10.79
CA THR A 278 4.96 12.55 -12.12
C THR A 278 5.70 13.21 -13.27
N PHE A 279 6.09 14.48 -13.18
CA PHE A 279 6.85 15.15 -14.23
C PHE A 279 8.25 14.56 -14.41
N LEU A 280 8.58 14.11 -15.62
CA LEU A 280 9.84 13.48 -15.95
C LEU A 280 11.00 14.49 -15.86
N PRO A 281 11.98 14.30 -14.95
CA PRO A 281 13.14 15.17 -14.90
C PRO A 281 14.01 15.05 -16.16
N GLY A 282 14.78 16.10 -16.45
CA GLY A 282 15.78 16.09 -17.52
C GLY A 282 16.77 14.94 -17.37
N GLU A 283 17.44 14.88 -16.20
CA GLU A 283 18.29 13.77 -15.77
C GLU A 283 17.82 13.27 -14.40
N VAL A 284 17.40 12.00 -14.32
CA VAL A 284 16.82 11.43 -13.09
C VAL A 284 17.79 11.52 -11.92
N ALA A 285 19.10 11.28 -12.12
CA ALA A 285 20.06 11.23 -11.01
C ALA A 285 20.50 12.62 -10.49
N THR A 286 20.55 13.64 -11.35
CA THR A 286 21.32 14.88 -11.12
C THR A 286 20.47 16.15 -11.20
N ALA A 287 19.25 16.08 -11.73
CA ALA A 287 18.43 17.28 -11.96
C ALA A 287 18.11 17.98 -10.64
N LYS A 288 18.59 19.22 -10.50
CA LYS A 288 18.27 20.13 -9.38
C LYS A 288 16.84 20.67 -9.47
N THR A 289 16.34 20.81 -10.69
CA THR A 289 14.99 21.30 -10.99
C THR A 289 14.30 20.31 -11.92
N VAL A 290 13.07 19.94 -11.58
CA VAL A 290 12.17 19.15 -12.41
C VAL A 290 11.18 20.12 -13.06
N PHE A 291 11.29 20.26 -14.38
CA PHE A 291 10.37 21.05 -15.18
C PHE A 291 9.17 20.22 -15.62
N ARG A 292 8.10 20.90 -16.02
CA ARG A 292 6.86 20.28 -16.49
C ARG A 292 7.15 19.38 -17.70
N SER A 293 6.60 18.19 -17.69
CA SER A 293 6.57 17.28 -18.83
C SER A 293 5.11 16.96 -19.15
N PRO A 294 4.77 16.73 -20.43
CA PRO A 294 3.39 16.47 -20.81
C PRO A 294 2.91 15.07 -20.40
N SER A 295 3.83 14.10 -20.29
CA SER A 295 3.55 12.76 -19.78
C SER A 295 4.60 12.36 -18.72
N PRO A 296 4.39 11.26 -17.99
CA PRO A 296 5.36 10.73 -17.04
C PRO A 296 6.61 10.14 -17.70
N TRP A 297 6.58 9.92 -19.01
CA TRP A 297 7.58 9.13 -19.75
C TRP A 297 8.27 9.94 -20.86
N ASP A 298 7.68 11.06 -21.26
CA ASP A 298 8.10 11.82 -22.45
C ASP A 298 8.31 13.29 -22.12
N LYS A 299 9.35 13.88 -22.71
CA LYS A 299 9.68 15.31 -22.53
C LYS A 299 8.91 16.23 -23.47
N ARG A 300 8.37 15.69 -24.56
CA ARG A 300 7.64 16.42 -25.60
C ARG A 300 6.32 15.72 -25.88
N TRP A 301 5.28 16.48 -26.18
CA TRP A 301 3.97 15.91 -26.45
C TRP A 301 3.95 15.08 -27.72
N SER A 302 4.65 15.51 -28.78
CA SER A 302 4.83 14.79 -30.05
C SER A 302 5.35 13.36 -29.88
N ASP A 303 6.17 13.15 -28.84
CA ASP A 303 6.84 11.89 -28.58
C ASP A 303 5.97 10.99 -27.69
N SER A 304 4.87 11.52 -27.14
CA SER A 304 4.03 10.82 -26.18
C SER A 304 3.17 9.74 -26.83
N LEU A 305 2.88 8.70 -26.04
CA LEU A 305 1.95 7.63 -26.40
C LEU A 305 0.59 8.18 -26.88
N PHE A 306 0.15 9.31 -26.32
CA PHE A 306 -1.14 9.92 -26.63
C PHE A 306 -1.15 10.66 -27.97
N ALA A 307 -0.04 11.28 -28.37
CA ALA A 307 0.06 11.96 -29.65
C ALA A 307 0.17 10.97 -30.83
N GLN A 308 0.64 9.75 -30.59
CA GLN A 308 0.85 8.72 -31.61
C GLN A 308 -0.23 7.62 -31.56
N ALA A 309 -1.43 7.98 -31.13
CA ALA A 309 -2.48 7.04 -30.76
C ALA A 309 -2.93 6.09 -31.88
N ASP A 310 -2.91 6.56 -33.13
CA ASP A 310 -3.42 5.77 -34.25
C ASP A 310 -2.46 4.60 -34.63
N GLU A 311 -1.20 4.63 -34.19
CA GLU A 311 -0.18 3.63 -34.55
C GLU A 311 0.34 2.80 -33.36
N ASN A 312 0.20 3.28 -32.12
CA ASN A 312 0.92 2.73 -30.96
C ASN A 312 0.07 2.00 -29.92
N TYR A 313 -1.23 1.83 -30.13
CA TYR A 313 -2.13 1.17 -29.17
C TYR A 313 -2.07 -0.34 -29.34
N THR A 314 -1.10 -0.94 -28.67
CA THR A 314 -0.83 -2.38 -28.63
C THR A 314 -1.01 -2.93 -27.22
N GLU A 315 -1.05 -4.26 -27.09
CA GLU A 315 -1.03 -4.97 -25.80
C GLU A 315 0.14 -4.53 -24.88
N ASN A 316 1.24 -4.02 -25.45
CA ASN A 316 2.41 -3.58 -24.68
C ASN A 316 2.28 -2.15 -24.12
N ASN A 317 1.52 -1.28 -24.78
CA ASN A 317 1.42 0.13 -24.41
C ASN A 317 0.16 0.43 -23.62
N CYS A 318 -0.94 -0.30 -23.87
CA CYS A 318 -2.19 -0.07 -23.16
C CYS A 318 -2.11 -0.24 -21.64
N PRO A 319 -1.34 -1.21 -21.10
CA PRO A 319 -1.08 -1.31 -19.67
C PRO A 319 -0.32 -0.13 -19.05
N LYS A 320 0.13 0.85 -19.83
CA LYS A 320 0.74 2.09 -19.32
C LYS A 320 -0.29 3.19 -19.11
N ALA A 321 -1.32 3.27 -19.95
CA ALA A 321 -2.17 4.44 -20.02
C ALA A 321 -3.63 4.19 -19.64
N TYR A 322 -4.16 2.96 -19.81
CA TYR A 322 -5.54 2.61 -19.49
C TYR A 322 -6.57 3.70 -19.85
N THR A 323 -6.51 4.18 -21.10
CA THR A 323 -7.53 5.04 -21.72
C THR A 323 -8.76 4.21 -22.09
N ARG A 324 -9.83 4.85 -22.56
CA ARG A 324 -11.07 4.16 -22.95
C ARG A 324 -10.83 3.02 -23.94
N GLU A 325 -10.06 3.28 -24.99
CA GLU A 325 -9.75 2.32 -26.06
C GLU A 325 -8.94 1.14 -25.53
N CYS A 326 -8.05 1.40 -24.57
CA CYS A 326 -7.17 0.38 -24.00
C CYS A 326 -7.89 -0.70 -23.21
N LEU A 327 -9.07 -0.41 -22.63
CA LEU A 327 -9.83 -1.41 -21.89
C LEU A 327 -10.30 -2.58 -22.77
N THR A 328 -10.41 -2.37 -24.09
CA THR A 328 -10.77 -3.43 -25.05
C THR A 328 -9.57 -4.32 -25.42
N ILE A 329 -8.34 -3.82 -25.23
CA ILE A 329 -7.10 -4.49 -25.63
C ILE A 329 -6.46 -5.20 -24.44
N ALA A 330 -6.38 -4.53 -23.28
CA ALA A 330 -5.74 -5.05 -22.09
C ALA A 330 -6.62 -4.78 -20.86
N PRO A 331 -6.95 -5.83 -20.06
CA PRO A 331 -7.73 -5.64 -18.86
C PRO A 331 -6.99 -4.77 -17.85
N TYR A 332 -7.75 -3.93 -17.14
CA TYR A 332 -7.22 -3.14 -16.04
C TYR A 332 -6.73 -4.06 -14.92
N LYS A 333 -5.42 -4.02 -14.65
CA LYS A 333 -4.78 -4.84 -13.62
C LYS A 333 -4.33 -3.94 -12.47
N ASN A 334 -4.96 -4.08 -11.32
CA ASN A 334 -4.65 -3.29 -10.13
C ASN A 334 -3.22 -3.57 -9.67
N PHE A 335 -2.56 -2.56 -9.09
CA PHE A 335 -1.19 -2.67 -8.58
C PHE A 335 -0.13 -3.03 -9.64
N ALA A 336 -0.47 -3.02 -10.94
CA ALA A 336 0.50 -3.27 -12.00
C ALA A 336 1.58 -2.18 -12.03
N THR A 337 2.83 -2.62 -12.26
CA THR A 337 4.01 -1.75 -12.30
C THR A 337 4.34 -1.27 -13.71
N THR A 338 3.54 -1.65 -14.71
CA THR A 338 3.72 -1.29 -16.12
C THR A 338 3.56 0.21 -16.35
N SER A 339 2.69 0.87 -15.58
CA SER A 339 2.47 2.32 -15.62
C SER A 339 3.19 2.99 -14.46
N THR A 340 4.50 3.18 -14.53
CA THR A 340 5.28 3.78 -13.43
C THR A 340 5.84 5.14 -13.83
N SER A 341 5.74 6.14 -12.95
CA SER A 341 6.40 7.44 -13.10
C SER A 341 7.88 7.36 -12.71
N TRP A 342 8.65 8.40 -13.02
CA TRP A 342 10.08 8.46 -12.66
C TRP A 342 10.36 8.31 -11.15
N SER A 343 9.41 8.68 -10.29
CA SER A 343 9.54 8.60 -8.83
C SER A 343 9.03 7.28 -8.26
N GLY A 344 8.32 6.47 -9.06
CA GLY A 344 7.76 5.20 -8.64
C GLY A 344 6.26 5.21 -8.30
N ILE A 345 5.51 6.27 -8.65
CA ILE A 345 4.04 6.25 -8.56
C ILE A 345 3.49 5.41 -9.71
N TYR A 346 2.55 4.52 -9.42
CA TYR A 346 1.87 3.70 -10.42
C TYR A 346 0.58 4.37 -10.91
N PHE A 347 0.22 4.16 -12.18
CA PHE A 347 -0.93 4.78 -12.84
C PHE A 347 -0.99 6.32 -12.70
N PRO A 348 0.13 7.04 -12.94
CA PRO A 348 0.12 8.50 -12.94
C PRO A 348 -0.79 9.08 -14.04
N VAL A 349 -1.08 8.30 -15.08
CA VAL A 349 -2.03 8.61 -16.15
C VAL A 349 -2.94 7.39 -16.33
N GLY A 350 -4.23 7.63 -16.55
CA GLY A 350 -5.24 6.59 -16.75
C GLY A 350 -5.87 6.05 -15.48
N GLY A 351 -6.56 4.92 -15.65
CA GLY A 351 -7.28 4.22 -14.59
C GLY A 351 -8.56 4.96 -14.20
N VAL A 352 -8.85 5.02 -12.91
CA VAL A 352 -9.95 5.83 -12.37
C VAL A 352 -9.53 7.30 -12.21
N LEU A 353 -10.51 8.19 -12.03
CA LEU A 353 -10.24 9.58 -11.65
C LEU A 353 -9.55 9.60 -10.28
N GLU A 354 -8.71 10.61 -10.01
CA GLU A 354 -8.01 10.70 -8.71
C GLU A 354 -8.24 12.05 -8.03
N SER A 355 -8.78 12.00 -6.82
CA SER A 355 -9.02 13.17 -5.96
C SER A 355 -7.70 13.67 -5.35
N LEU A 356 -7.47 14.97 -5.47
CA LEU A 356 -6.28 15.66 -4.98
C LEU A 356 -6.68 16.81 -4.04
N ARG A 357 -5.82 17.10 -3.08
CA ARG A 357 -5.90 18.35 -2.31
C ARG A 357 -5.16 19.44 -3.08
N ASN A 358 -5.87 20.49 -3.50
CA ASN A 358 -5.24 21.65 -4.15
C ASN A 358 -5.48 22.93 -3.34
N PRO A 359 -4.55 23.30 -2.43
CA PRO A 359 -4.68 24.53 -1.65
C PRO A 359 -4.56 25.83 -2.47
N LYS A 360 -4.00 25.76 -3.69
CA LYS A 360 -3.80 26.93 -4.55
C LYS A 360 -5.01 27.22 -5.43
N SER A 361 -5.69 26.18 -5.88
CA SER A 361 -6.91 26.29 -6.68
C SER A 361 -7.87 25.16 -6.30
N SER A 362 -8.86 25.46 -5.48
CA SER A 362 -9.82 24.45 -5.00
C SER A 362 -10.67 23.85 -6.12
N THR A 363 -10.83 24.57 -7.24
CA THR A 363 -11.54 24.12 -8.45
C THR A 363 -10.71 23.19 -9.33
N GLN A 364 -9.45 22.91 -8.98
CA GLN A 364 -8.55 22.03 -9.71
C GLN A 364 -8.09 20.89 -8.80
N ASN A 365 -9.05 20.11 -8.32
CA ASN A 365 -8.84 19.07 -7.32
C ASN A 365 -8.97 17.64 -7.88
N LEU A 366 -9.06 17.47 -9.20
CA LEU A 366 -9.24 16.16 -9.82
C LEU A 366 -8.20 15.91 -10.92
N LYS A 367 -7.45 14.80 -10.83
CA LYS A 367 -6.73 14.23 -11.97
C LYS A 367 -7.76 13.55 -12.88
N ALA A 368 -8.06 14.18 -14.01
CA ALA A 368 -9.11 13.71 -14.91
C ALA A 368 -8.68 12.53 -15.78
N SER A 369 -7.38 12.36 -16.07
CA SER A 369 -6.90 11.25 -16.88
C SER A 369 -7.43 9.91 -16.35
N SER A 370 -8.27 9.24 -17.14
CA SER A 370 -8.94 8.01 -16.77
C SER A 370 -9.43 7.25 -18.00
N PHE A 371 -9.92 6.02 -17.81
CA PHE A 371 -10.55 5.24 -18.88
C PHE A 371 -11.89 5.79 -19.36
N TYR A 372 -12.39 6.87 -18.76
CA TYR A 372 -13.59 7.57 -19.21
C TYR A 372 -13.34 8.47 -20.42
N PHE A 373 -12.09 8.74 -20.77
CA PHE A 373 -11.72 9.64 -21.86
C PHE A 373 -11.04 8.89 -23.00
N ASP A 374 -11.29 9.37 -24.22
CA ASP A 374 -10.57 8.93 -25.41
C ASP A 374 -9.11 9.28 -25.30
N VAL A 375 -8.26 8.48 -25.94
CA VAL A 375 -6.80 8.64 -25.92
C VAL A 375 -6.33 10.05 -26.27
N LYS A 376 -6.99 10.70 -27.23
CA LYS A 376 -6.62 12.04 -27.72
C LYS A 376 -7.05 13.15 -26.76
N ALA A 377 -7.75 12.82 -25.66
CA ALA A 377 -8.16 13.80 -24.68
C ALA A 377 -6.96 14.46 -23.99
N ILE A 378 -6.99 15.79 -23.95
CA ILE A 378 -6.05 16.64 -23.20
C ILE A 378 -5.94 16.28 -21.72
N TRP A 379 -6.95 15.63 -21.14
CA TRP A 379 -6.92 15.15 -19.76
C TRP A 379 -5.82 14.14 -19.47
N HIS A 380 -5.25 13.50 -20.48
CA HIS A 380 -4.09 12.62 -20.37
C HIS A 380 -2.75 13.37 -20.23
N GLN A 381 -2.74 14.69 -20.42
CA GLN A 381 -1.58 15.53 -20.15
C GLN A 381 -1.44 15.81 -18.65
N LEU A 382 -0.22 15.65 -18.13
CA LEU A 382 0.07 15.96 -16.74
C LEU A 382 -0.12 17.46 -16.43
N GLY A 383 -0.53 17.75 -15.19
CA GLY A 383 -0.79 19.10 -14.70
C GLY A 383 -2.19 19.64 -15.02
N TYR A 384 -2.87 19.12 -16.05
CA TYR A 384 -4.28 19.42 -16.29
C TYR A 384 -5.18 18.77 -15.25
N ARG A 385 -6.18 19.53 -14.79
CA ARG A 385 -7.09 19.11 -13.72
C ARG A 385 -8.48 19.61 -13.97
N ALA A 386 -9.44 18.78 -13.61
CA ALA A 386 -10.84 19.12 -13.54
C ALA A 386 -11.24 19.42 -12.09
N TYR A 387 -12.52 19.71 -11.89
CA TYR A 387 -13.14 19.84 -10.59
C TYR A 387 -14.04 18.65 -10.28
N TRP A 388 -14.06 18.27 -9.00
CA TRP A 388 -15.06 17.40 -8.40
C TRP A 388 -15.51 18.00 -7.07
N ASP A 389 -16.81 18.09 -6.82
CA ASP A 389 -17.32 18.72 -5.58
C ASP A 389 -17.00 17.93 -4.30
N GLY A 390 -16.71 16.63 -4.42
CA GLY A 390 -16.33 15.76 -3.32
C GLY A 390 -17.47 14.96 -2.70
N GLU A 391 -18.70 15.04 -3.21
CA GLU A 391 -19.89 14.45 -2.59
C GLU A 391 -20.54 13.38 -3.47
N GLY A 392 -20.92 13.71 -4.71
CA GLY A 392 -21.60 12.77 -5.62
C GLY A 392 -20.69 12.27 -6.74
N PHE A 393 -21.16 11.26 -7.49
CA PHE A 393 -20.37 10.59 -8.54
C PHE A 393 -21.01 10.69 -9.93
N ASP A 394 -22.09 11.43 -10.06
CA ASP A 394 -22.70 11.70 -11.35
C ASP A 394 -22.06 12.93 -12.01
N ASP A 395 -22.26 13.11 -13.31
CA ASP A 395 -21.65 14.18 -14.11
C ASP A 395 -21.87 15.59 -13.55
N ARG A 396 -22.97 15.84 -12.82
CA ARG A 396 -23.27 17.17 -12.25
C ARG A 396 -22.34 17.53 -11.09
N ASN A 397 -21.66 16.56 -10.50
CA ASN A 397 -20.67 16.75 -9.45
C ASN A 397 -19.29 17.12 -10.00
N PHE A 398 -19.12 17.10 -11.32
CA PHE A 398 -17.86 17.37 -12.00
C PHE A 398 -17.95 18.66 -12.82
N THR A 399 -16.83 19.37 -12.92
CA THR A 399 -16.70 20.49 -13.84
C THR A 399 -15.45 20.30 -14.68
N TRP A 400 -15.67 20.16 -15.97
CA TRP A 400 -14.64 19.92 -16.98
C TRP A 400 -14.14 21.23 -17.63
N GLU A 401 -14.52 22.38 -17.06
CA GLU A 401 -14.25 23.72 -17.60
C GLU A 401 -12.84 24.21 -17.27
N PHE A 402 -11.83 23.99 -18.11
CA PHE A 402 -10.58 24.77 -18.05
C PHE A 402 -9.80 24.84 -19.37
N LEU A 403 -10.47 24.61 -20.50
CA LEU A 403 -9.88 24.84 -21.82
C LEU A 403 -10.77 25.81 -22.60
N PRO A 404 -10.21 26.88 -23.19
CA PRO A 404 -10.95 27.68 -24.15
C PRO A 404 -11.58 26.74 -25.19
N GLU A 405 -12.82 26.99 -25.58
CA GLU A 405 -13.63 26.09 -26.42
C GLU A 405 -12.92 25.71 -27.74
N GLU A 406 -11.99 26.56 -28.18
CA GLU A 406 -11.07 26.41 -29.31
C GLU A 406 -9.99 25.31 -29.16
N PHE A 407 -9.66 24.88 -27.94
CA PHE A 407 -8.65 23.84 -27.66
C PHE A 407 -9.26 22.46 -27.39
N LEU A 408 -10.57 22.34 -27.36
CA LEU A 408 -11.26 21.06 -27.18
C LEU A 408 -11.65 20.51 -28.55
N PRO A 409 -11.03 19.41 -29.04
CA PRO A 409 -11.59 18.67 -30.16
C PRO A 409 -13.04 18.33 -29.84
N PRO A 410 -13.98 18.36 -30.80
CA PRO A 410 -15.38 17.96 -30.58
C PRO A 410 -15.52 16.58 -29.92
N GLU A 411 -14.53 15.70 -30.16
CA GLU A 411 -14.37 14.34 -29.64
C GLU A 411 -13.99 14.29 -28.14
N SER A 412 -13.49 15.38 -27.56
CA SER A 412 -13.09 15.43 -26.14
C SER A 412 -14.25 15.67 -25.17
N ARG A 413 -15.47 15.85 -25.70
CA ARG A 413 -16.69 15.90 -24.89
C ARG A 413 -16.92 14.52 -24.31
N VAL A 414 -17.11 14.45 -23.00
CA VAL A 414 -17.42 13.17 -22.34
C VAL A 414 -18.74 12.66 -22.90
N GLU A 415 -18.66 11.69 -23.82
CA GLU A 415 -19.78 10.80 -24.09
C GLU A 415 -19.92 9.92 -22.85
N THR A 416 -20.48 10.50 -21.79
CA THR A 416 -21.01 9.69 -20.70
C THR A 416 -22.06 8.79 -21.35
N GLN A 417 -21.82 7.48 -21.32
CA GLN A 417 -22.95 6.56 -21.27
C GLN A 417 -23.74 7.03 -20.05
N ARG A 418 -24.86 7.75 -20.29
CA ARG A 418 -25.46 8.74 -19.36
C ARG A 418 -25.94 8.20 -18.00
N ASN A 419 -25.63 6.96 -17.64
CA ASN A 419 -26.20 6.25 -16.51
C ASN A 419 -25.18 5.58 -15.57
N GLU A 420 -23.86 5.73 -15.78
CA GLU A 420 -22.86 5.16 -14.87
C GLU A 420 -22.16 6.23 -14.02
N ASP A 421 -22.03 5.95 -12.72
CA ASP A 421 -21.30 6.80 -11.77
C ASP A 421 -19.79 6.75 -12.04
N PHE A 422 -19.14 7.91 -11.95
CA PHE A 422 -17.69 8.02 -12.07
C PHE A 422 -16.97 7.43 -10.86
N GLN A 423 -15.94 6.62 -11.12
CA GLN A 423 -15.05 6.13 -10.09
C GLN A 423 -13.97 7.17 -9.79
N VAL A 424 -13.95 7.63 -8.54
CA VAL A 424 -12.91 8.53 -8.02
C VAL A 424 -12.13 7.83 -6.92
N GLY A 425 -10.87 7.50 -7.21
CA GLY A 425 -9.90 7.01 -6.24
C GLY A 425 -9.10 8.14 -5.61
N PHE A 426 -8.15 7.78 -4.74
CA PHE A 426 -7.29 8.74 -4.06
C PHE A 426 -6.00 8.10 -3.55
N ARG A 427 -5.02 8.95 -3.23
CA ARG A 427 -3.77 8.59 -2.55
C ARG A 427 -3.60 9.39 -1.29
N CYS A 428 -2.83 8.84 -0.36
CA CYS A 428 -2.37 9.58 0.78
C CYS A 428 -0.88 9.97 0.62
N MET A 429 -0.48 10.98 1.38
CA MET A 429 0.90 11.42 1.52
C MET A 429 1.18 11.78 2.98
N ARG A 430 2.45 11.79 3.37
CA ARG A 430 2.87 12.30 4.68
C ARG A 430 4.20 13.02 4.60
N MET A 431 4.40 13.94 5.53
CA MET A 431 5.69 14.55 5.79
C MET A 431 6.44 13.67 6.79
N GLY A 432 7.70 13.34 6.51
CA GLY A 432 8.59 12.69 7.46
C GLY A 432 8.98 13.65 8.59
N ILE A 433 9.29 13.09 9.74
CA ILE A 433 9.92 13.85 10.83
C ILE A 433 11.38 14.05 10.42
N ASN A 434 11.83 15.31 10.41
CA ASN A 434 13.25 15.59 10.29
C ASN A 434 13.91 15.14 11.59
N GLU A 435 14.75 14.11 11.52
CA GLU A 435 15.70 13.78 12.57
C GLU A 435 16.61 15.00 12.71
N LYS A 436 16.40 15.77 13.79
CA LYS A 436 17.18 16.95 14.12
C LYS A 436 18.49 16.57 14.78
#